data_AF-A0A2W2BDH3-F1
#
_entry.id   AF-A0A2W2BDH3-F1
#
_cell.length_a   1.000
_cell.length_b   1.000
_cell.length_c   1.000
_cell.angle_alpha   90.00
_cell.angle_beta   90.00
_cell.angle_gamma   90.00
#
_symmetry.space_group_name_H-M   'P 1'
#
loop_
_entity.id
_entity.type
_entity.pdbx_description
1 polymer ?
#
loop_
_entity_poly.entity_id
_entity_poly.type
_entity_poly.pdbx_seq_one_letter_code
_entity_poly.pdbx_strand_id
1 'polypeptide(L)' 'MAVFARILQLLARYGARAVAWAKAHVQQVLNWINIGQAIDWIVSKIKQILGIR' A
#
# COMPACT_ATOMS: atom_id res chain seq x y z
N MET A 1 -2.71 -4.74 -12.66
CA MET A 1 -2.00 -5.61 -11.69
C MET A 1 -0.56 -5.16 -11.36
N ALA A 2 0.18 -4.50 -12.28
CA ALA A 2 1.58 -4.10 -12.03
C ALA A 2 1.77 -3.03 -10.92
N VAL A 3 0.87 -2.06 -10.80
CA VAL A 3 0.98 -0.97 -9.80
C VAL A 3 0.82 -1.49 -8.38
N PHE A 4 -0.15 -2.38 -8.14
CA PHE A 4 -0.36 -2.98 -6.83
C PHE A 4 0.84 -3.83 -6.40
N ALA A 5 1.42 -4.63 -7.30
CA ALA A 5 2.64 -5.37 -7.03
C ALA A 5 3.82 -4.46 -6.64
N ARG A 6 3.95 -3.29 -7.29
CA ARG A 6 4.97 -2.28 -6.97
C ARG A 6 4.74 -1.67 -5.58
N ILE A 7 3.49 -1.41 -5.19
CA ILE A 7 3.14 -0.97 -3.83
C ILE A 7 3.54 -2.04 -2.80
N LEU A 8 3.25 -3.32 -3.06
CA LEU A 8 3.65 -4.40 -2.15
C LEU A 8 5.17 -4.51 -2.00
N GLN A 9 5.94 -4.35 -3.09
CA GLN A 9 7.41 -4.33 -3.02
C GLN A 9 7.95 -3.16 -2.19
N LEU A 10 7.34 -1.98 -2.30
CA LEU A 10 7.71 -0.83 -1.47
C LEU A 10 7.35 -1.07 0.00
N LEU A 11 6.17 -1.61 0.27
CA LEU A 11 5.71 -1.95 1.62
C LEU A 11 6.57 -3.05 2.27
N ALA A 12 7.11 -3.97 1.48
CA ALA A 12 7.99 -5.03 1.98
C ALA A 12 9.24 -4.49 2.68
N ARG A 13 9.73 -3.31 2.28
CA ARG A 13 10.85 -2.62 2.96
C ARG A 13 10.50 -2.16 4.38
N TYR A 14 9.22 -1.92 4.65
CA TYR A 14 8.72 -1.49 5.97
C TYR A 14 8.22 -2.66 6.84
N GLY A 15 8.23 -3.88 6.30
CA GLY A 15 7.93 -5.11 7.03
C GLY A 15 6.70 -5.87 6.53
N ALA A 16 6.65 -7.15 6.89
CA ALA A 16 5.60 -8.07 6.45
C ALA A 16 4.18 -7.63 6.87
N ARG A 17 4.05 -6.88 7.98
CA ARG A 17 2.76 -6.36 8.46
C ARG A 17 2.13 -5.37 7.47
N ALA A 18 2.94 -4.53 6.82
CA ALA A 18 2.46 -3.57 5.84
C ALA A 18 1.95 -4.26 4.56
N VAL A 19 2.69 -5.28 4.11
CA VAL A 19 2.29 -6.14 2.99
C VAL A 19 1.01 -6.91 3.31
N ALA A 20 0.91 -7.49 4.52
CA ALA A 20 -0.27 -8.22 4.96
C ALA A 20 -1.51 -7.31 5.01
N TRP A 21 -1.36 -6.08 5.53
CA TRP A 21 -2.46 -5.12 5.55
C TRP A 21 -2.95 -4.76 4.14
N ALA A 22 -2.03 -4.48 3.22
CA ALA A 22 -2.37 -4.17 1.83
C ALA A 22 -3.04 -5.35 1.10
N LYS A 23 -2.63 -6.60 1.40
CA LYS A 23 -3.28 -7.82 0.91
C LYS A 23 -4.67 -8.07 1.52
N ALA A 24 -4.89 -7.67 2.77
CA ALA A 24 -6.20 -7.74 3.40
C ALA A 24 -7.17 -6.66 2.87
N HIS A 25 -6.65 -5.50 2.45
CA HIS A 25 -7.43 -4.35 1.99
C HIS A 25 -7.25 -4.07 0.49
N VAL A 26 -7.16 -5.12 -0.33
CA VAL A 26 -6.88 -5.01 -1.78
C VAL A 26 -7.85 -4.08 -2.49
N GLN A 27 -9.15 -4.19 -2.22
CA GLN A 27 -10.17 -3.35 -2.87
C GLN A 27 -9.96 -1.86 -2.56
N GLN A 28 -9.59 -1.53 -1.32
CA GLN A 28 -9.32 -0.14 -0.92
C GLN A 28 -8.08 0.42 -1.63
N VAL A 29 -7.01 -0.36 -1.70
CA VAL A 29 -5.78 0.05 -2.39
C VAL A 29 -6.01 0.17 -3.89
N LEU A 30 -6.76 -0.75 -4.50
CA LEU A 30 -7.15 -0.67 -5.91
C LEU A 30 -8.02 0.56 -6.18
N ASN A 31 -8.93 0.92 -5.27
CA ASN A 31 -9.70 2.14 -5.40
C ASN A 31 -8.82 3.39 -5.42
N TRP A 32 -7.83 3.49 -4.52
CA TRP A 32 -6.86 4.60 -4.55
C TRP A 32 -6.08 4.65 -5.86
N ILE A 33 -5.67 3.49 -6.39
CA ILE A 33 -5.00 3.40 -7.70
C ILE A 33 -5.95 3.88 -8.82
N ASN A 34 -7.22 3.45 -8.81
CA ASN A 34 -8.20 3.80 -9.84
C ASN A 34 -8.57 5.30 -9.81
N ILE A 35 -8.56 5.92 -8.64
CA ILE A 35 -8.77 7.37 -8.47
C ILE A 35 -7.54 8.17 -8.95
N GLY A 36 -6.41 7.51 -9.22
CA GLY A 36 -5.18 8.14 -9.70
C GLY A 36 -4.28 8.65 -8.57
N GLN A 37 -4.42 8.11 -7.35
CA GLN A 37 -3.51 8.46 -6.26
C GLN A 37 -2.08 7.99 -6.56
N ALA A 38 -1.11 8.81 -6.15
CA ALA A 38 0.30 8.48 -6.30
C ALA A 38 0.70 7.26 -5.44
N ILE A 39 1.64 6.46 -5.93
CA ILE A 39 2.16 5.29 -5.21
C ILE A 39 2.75 5.70 -3.86
N ASP A 40 3.53 6.78 -3.81
CA ASP A 40 4.10 7.31 -2.56
C ASP A 40 3.04 7.74 -1.55
N TRP A 41 1.94 8.35 -2.04
CA TRP A 41 0.82 8.72 -1.18
C TRP A 41 0.17 7.48 -0.57
N ILE A 42 -0.06 6.43 -1.37
CA ILE A 42 -0.65 5.17 -0.90
C ILE A 42 0.26 4.51 0.15
N VAL A 43 1.55 4.41 -0.12
CA VAL A 43 2.53 3.83 0.81
C VAL A 43 2.57 4.63 2.12
N SER A 44 2.62 5.95 2.04
CA SER A 44 2.60 6.84 3.21
C SER A 44 1.30 6.69 4.01
N LYS A 45 0.16 6.57 3.34
CA LYS A 45 -1.14 6.36 3.99
C LYS A 45 -1.17 5.05 4.77
N ILE A 46 -0.66 3.97 4.18
CA ILE A 46 -0.57 2.65 4.83
C ILE A 46 0.38 2.71 6.04
N LYS A 47 1.52 3.40 5.92
CA LYS A 47 2.42 3.63 7.06
C LYS A 47 1.72 4.35 8.22
N GLN A 48 0.96 5.41 7.92
CA GLN A 48 0.19 6.15 8.92
C GLN A 48 -0.86 5.28 9.61
N ILE A 49 -1.61 4.47 8.85
CA ILE A 49 -2.63 3.56 9.40
C ILE A 49 -1.99 2.54 10.36
N LEU A 50 -0.81 2.04 10.02
CA LEU A 50 -0.12 1.03 10.81
C LEU A 50 0.77 1.61 11.92
N GLY A 51 0.90 2.94 12.01
CA GLY A 51 1.79 3.61 12.96
C GLY A 51 3.28 3.31 12.74
N ILE A 52 3.68 2.98 11.50
CA ILE A 52 5.08 2.69 11.15
C ILE A 52 5.79 4.02 10.94
N ARG A 53 6.73 4.37 11.83
CA ARG A 53 7.64 5.52 11.68
C ARG A 53 8.62 5.26 10.53
#